data_AF-A0A7C7NNH7-F1
#
_entry.id   AF-A0A7C7NNH7-F1
#
_cell.length_a   1.000
_cell.length_b   1.000
_cell.length_c   1.000
_cell.angle_alpha   90.00
_cell.angle_beta   90.00
_cell.angle_gamma   90.00
#
_symmetry.space_group_name_H-M   'P 1'
#
loop_
_entity.id
_entity.type
_entity.pdbx_description
1 polymer ?
#
loop_
_entity_poly.entity_id
_entity_poly.type
_entity_poly.pdbx_seq_one_letter_code
_entity_poly.pdbx_strand_id
1 'polypeptide(L)'
;MAIMARSPARPSAVKTRLAGAIPNTRARVDLYVAFIADQMRVCRSLSNITLRMAYTPEGSAKDFEPMGLSPEELVLQRGHDLATRERALFEDLFEEGFRRVVI
;
A
#
# COMPACT_ATOMS: atom_id res chain seq x y z
N MET A 1 6.19 -9.90 4.61
CA MET A 1 6.45 -8.46 4.53
C MET A 1 5.21 -7.81 4.00
N ALA A 2 4.80 -6.68 4.56
CA ALA A 2 3.70 -5.89 4.05
C ALA A 2 4.20 -4.48 3.70
N ILE A 3 3.50 -3.82 2.79
CA ILE A 3 3.65 -2.39 2.52
C ILE A 3 2.30 -1.75 2.75
N MET A 4 2.23 -0.74 3.61
CA MET A 4 1.01 0.04 3.82
C MET A 4 0.97 1.25 2.89
N ALA A 5 -0.09 1.33 2.09
CA ALA A 5 -0.33 2.42 1.16
C ALA A 5 -1.73 3.02 1.32
N ARG A 6 -1.85 4.33 1.13
CA ARG A 6 -3.17 4.95 0.90
C ARG A 6 -3.64 4.60 -0.51
N SER A 7 -4.94 4.36 -0.70
CA SER A 7 -5.47 4.22 -2.05
C SER A 7 -5.23 5.51 -2.88
N PRO A 8 -4.84 5.37 -4.16
CA PRO A 8 -4.73 6.50 -5.09
C PRO A 8 -6.09 7.02 -5.59
N ALA A 9 -7.23 6.37 -5.25
CA ALA A 9 -8.57 6.74 -5.72
C ALA A 9 -9.02 8.15 -5.31
N ARG A 10 -8.36 8.77 -4.33
CA ARG A 10 -8.58 10.17 -3.94
C ARG A 10 -7.35 11.03 -4.25
N PRO A 11 -7.18 11.50 -5.50
CA PRO A 11 -6.02 12.28 -5.93
C PRO A 11 -5.70 13.50 -5.06
N SER A 12 -6.74 14.18 -4.55
CA SER A 12 -6.60 15.36 -3.68
C SER A 12 -5.96 15.06 -2.33
N ALA A 13 -5.95 13.79 -1.89
CA ALA A 13 -5.37 13.37 -0.62
C ALA A 13 -3.95 12.78 -0.77
N VAL A 14 -3.43 12.66 -2.00
CA VAL A 14 -2.14 12.03 -2.27
C VAL A 14 -1.02 13.08 -2.27
N LYS A 15 0.01 12.82 -1.46
CA LYS A 15 1.27 13.60 -1.39
C LYS A 15 1.04 15.12 -1.41
N THR A 16 0.07 15.61 -0.64
CA THR A 16 -0.33 17.03 -0.61
C THR A 16 0.81 17.98 -0.26
N ARG A 17 1.75 17.54 0.58
CA ARG A 17 2.97 18.28 0.91
C ARG A 17 3.91 18.51 -0.28
N LEU A 18 3.80 17.71 -1.35
CA LEU A 18 4.56 17.90 -2.59
C LEU A 18 3.89 18.89 -3.56
N ALA A 19 2.71 19.44 -3.24
CA ALA A 19 2.00 20.35 -4.15
C ALA A 19 2.80 21.61 -4.51
N GLY A 20 3.69 22.09 -3.61
CA GLY A 20 4.57 23.21 -3.91
C GLY A 20 5.63 22.92 -4.98
N ALA A 21 6.14 21.69 -5.04
CA ALA A 21 7.14 21.26 -6.01
C ALA A 21 6.52 20.63 -7.27
N ILE A 22 5.38 19.96 -7.12
CA ILE A 22 4.64 19.29 -8.20
C ILE A 22 3.18 19.76 -8.12
N PRO A 23 2.83 20.92 -8.71
CA PRO A 23 1.49 21.49 -8.60
C PRO A 23 0.41 20.63 -9.27
N ASN A 24 0.77 19.93 -10.34
CA ASN A 24 -0.15 19.07 -11.06
C ASN A 24 -0.55 17.83 -10.23
N THR A 25 -1.83 17.72 -9.88
CA THR A 25 -2.36 16.62 -9.07
C THR A 25 -2.18 15.25 -9.72
N ARG A 26 -2.40 15.15 -11.04
CA ARG A 26 -2.22 13.89 -11.77
C ARG A 26 -0.77 13.43 -11.71
N ALA A 27 0.18 14.33 -11.96
CA ALA A 27 1.60 14.02 -11.86
C ALA A 27 2.01 13.55 -10.45
N ARG A 28 1.41 14.10 -9.38
CA ARG A 28 1.65 13.61 -8.01
C ARG A 28 1.09 12.21 -7.78
N VAL A 29 -0.09 11.90 -8.32
CA VAL A 29 -0.66 10.53 -8.24
C VAL A 29 0.21 9.56 -9.03
N ASP A 30 0.60 9.92 -10.25
CA ASP A 30 1.46 9.08 -11.10
C ASP A 30 2.80 8.79 -10.40
N LEU A 31 3.42 9.81 -9.79
CA LEU A 31 4.64 9.65 -8.98
C LEU A 31 4.42 8.72 -7.78
N TYR A 32 3.30 8.88 -7.08
CA TYR A 32 2.97 8.04 -5.93
C TYR A 32 2.76 6.58 -6.32
N VAL A 33 2.06 6.33 -7.42
CA VAL A 33 1.87 4.98 -7.98
C VAL A 33 3.22 4.39 -8.41
N ALA A 34 4.08 5.19 -9.07
CA ALA A 34 5.42 4.75 -9.43
C ALA A 34 6.26 4.35 -8.21
N PHE A 35 6.19 5.11 -7.11
CA PHE A 35 6.88 4.74 -5.87
C PHE A 35 6.38 3.41 -5.30
N ILE A 36 5.07 3.17 -5.27
CA ILE A 36 4.52 1.89 -4.81
C ILE A 36 5.00 0.75 -5.72
N ALA A 37 4.91 0.93 -7.04
CA ALA A 37 5.32 -0.07 -8.01
C ALA A 37 6.82 -0.42 -7.87
N ASP A 38 7.67 0.58 -7.67
CA ASP A 38 9.11 0.36 -7.43
C ASP A 38 9.38 -0.36 -6.12
N GLN A 39 8.71 0.03 -5.03
CA GLN A 39 8.84 -0.67 -3.74
C GLN A 39 8.41 -2.13 -3.86
N MET A 40 7.28 -2.40 -4.53
CA MET A 40 6.79 -3.76 -4.78
C MET A 40 7.80 -4.57 -5.61
N ARG A 41 8.32 -3.97 -6.69
CA ARG A 41 9.33 -4.61 -7.55
C ARG A 41 10.60 -4.98 -6.76
N VAL A 42 11.11 -4.06 -5.94
CA VAL A 42 12.29 -4.31 -5.09
C VAL A 42 11.99 -5.40 -4.07
N CYS A 43 10.87 -5.35 -3.37
CA CYS A 43 10.53 -6.33 -2.35
C CYS A 43 10.29 -7.73 -2.95
N ARG A 44 9.63 -7.84 -4.11
CA ARG A 44 9.45 -9.11 -4.82
C ARG A 44 10.76 -9.79 -5.22
N SER A 45 11.87 -9.04 -5.31
CA SER A 45 13.19 -9.62 -5.59
C SER A 45 13.81 -10.35 -4.39
N LEU A 46 13.27 -10.17 -3.19
CA LEU A 46 13.74 -10.83 -1.98
C LEU A 46 13.27 -12.29 -1.93
N SER A 47 14.19 -13.21 -1.68
CA SER A 47 13.86 -14.62 -1.50
C SER A 47 13.21 -14.90 -0.14
N ASN A 48 12.34 -15.92 -0.09
CA ASN A 48 11.73 -16.45 1.14
C ASN A 48 10.83 -15.45 1.90
N ILE A 49 10.17 -14.56 1.16
CA ILE A 49 9.15 -13.68 1.71
C ILE A 49 7.82 -13.85 0.97
N THR A 50 6.72 -13.65 1.68
CA THR A 50 5.43 -13.32 1.07
C THR A 50 5.24 -11.81 1.18
N LEU A 51 4.88 -11.17 0.08
CA LEU A 51 4.64 -9.74 0.01
C LEU A 51 3.13 -9.46 0.02
N ARG A 52 2.71 -8.52 0.87
CA ARG A 52 1.33 -8.02 0.95
C ARG A 52 1.32 -6.50 0.75
N MET A 53 0.31 -5.98 0.06
CA MET A 53 0.01 -4.58 -0.11
C MET A 53 -1.26 -4.27 0.68
N ALA A 54 -1.07 -3.63 1.82
CA ALA A 54 -2.17 -3.22 2.67
C ALA A 54 -2.67 -1.84 2.24
N TYR A 55 -3.92 -1.72 1.81
CA TYR A 55 -4.48 -0.47 1.29
C TYR A 55 -5.62 0.10 2.15
N THR A 56 -5.78 1.42 2.13
CA THR A 56 -6.78 2.09 2.95
C THR A 56 -8.23 1.89 2.45
N PRO A 57 -9.25 1.89 3.34
CA PRO A 57 -10.64 1.59 2.99
C PRO A 57 -11.32 2.53 2.00
N GLU A 58 -10.75 3.71 1.78
CA GLU A 58 -11.35 4.69 0.88
C GLU A 58 -11.15 4.36 -0.61
N GLY A 59 -10.44 3.26 -0.90
CA GLY A 59 -10.25 2.74 -2.25
C GLY A 59 -10.72 1.30 -2.43
N SER A 60 -10.29 0.71 -3.53
CA SER A 60 -10.61 -0.66 -3.92
C SER A 60 -9.38 -1.41 -4.38
N ALA A 61 -9.44 -2.75 -4.35
CA ALA A 61 -8.42 -3.60 -4.95
C ALA A 61 -8.11 -3.24 -6.42
N LYS A 62 -9.12 -2.76 -7.16
CA LYS A 62 -9.00 -2.38 -8.57
C LYS A 62 -8.07 -1.18 -8.79
N ASP A 63 -7.91 -0.33 -7.78
CA ASP A 63 -7.02 0.83 -7.84
C ASP A 63 -5.54 0.42 -8.00
N PHE A 64 -5.24 -0.85 -7.75
CA PHE A 64 -3.90 -1.43 -7.82
C PHE A 64 -3.70 -2.39 -9.00
N GLU A 65 -4.73 -2.66 -9.81
CA GLU A 65 -4.61 -3.46 -11.04
C GLU A 65 -3.50 -2.95 -11.98
N PRO A 66 -3.32 -1.63 -12.20
CA PRO A 66 -2.24 -1.12 -13.07
C PRO A 66 -0.82 -1.47 -12.58
N MET A 67 -0.68 -1.85 -11.30
CA MET A 67 0.59 -2.23 -10.70
C MET A 67 0.88 -3.74 -10.82
N GLY A 68 -0.02 -4.52 -11.44
CA GLY A 68 0.13 -5.95 -11.61
C GLY A 68 0.17 -6.70 -10.26
N LEU A 69 -0.64 -6.25 -9.30
CA LEU A 69 -0.80 -6.93 -8.01
C LEU A 69 -1.87 -8.01 -8.14
N SER A 70 -1.57 -9.21 -7.65
CA SER A 70 -2.60 -10.25 -7.55
C SER A 70 -3.57 -9.90 -6.42
N PRO A 71 -4.85 -10.33 -6.51
CA PRO A 71 -5.80 -10.14 -5.42
C PRO A 71 -5.34 -10.71 -4.08
N GLU A 72 -4.55 -11.78 -4.11
CA GLU A 72 -3.97 -12.40 -2.92
C GLU A 72 -2.89 -11.54 -2.26
N GLU A 73 -2.19 -10.72 -3.03
CA GLU A 73 -1.23 -9.75 -2.49
C GLU A 73 -1.94 -8.58 -1.78
N LEU A 74 -3.24 -8.38 -1.98
CA LEU A 74 -3.95 -7.21 -1.46
C LEU A 74 -4.62 -7.49 -0.10
N VAL A 75 -4.41 -6.58 0.86
CA VAL A 75 -5.02 -6.64 2.19
C VAL A 75 -5.73 -5.32 2.48
N LEU A 76 -6.98 -5.35 2.92
CA LEU A 76 -7.70 -4.15 3.31
C LEU A 76 -7.30 -3.73 4.72
N GLN A 77 -6.82 -2.49 4.89
CA GLN A 77 -6.47 -1.96 6.22
C GLN A 77 -7.73 -1.76 7.07
N ARG A 78 -7.71 -2.22 8.32
CA ARG A 78 -8.82 -2.05 9.28
C ARG A 78 -8.39 -1.15 10.42
N GLY A 79 -9.19 -0.15 10.77
CA GLY A 79 -8.85 0.79 11.85
C GLY A 79 -9.12 2.25 11.47
N HIS A 80 -9.24 3.09 12.49
CA HIS A 80 -9.65 4.49 12.35
C HIS A 80 -8.46 5.46 12.27
N ASP A 81 -7.27 5.02 12.70
CA ASP A 81 -6.03 5.78 12.62
C ASP A 81 -4.87 4.88 12.16
N LEU A 82 -3.67 5.45 12.02
CA LEU A 82 -2.50 4.69 11.55
C LEU A 82 -2.12 3.58 12.53
N ALA A 83 -2.08 3.86 13.83
CA ALA A 83 -1.64 2.91 14.85
C ALA A 83 -2.57 1.69 14.92
N THR A 84 -3.89 1.91 14.89
CA THR A 84 -4.88 0.82 14.86
C THR A 84 -4.83 0.02 13.57
N ARG A 85 -4.55 0.67 12.43
CA ARG A 85 -4.36 -0.01 11.14
C ARG A 85 -3.11 -0.88 11.09
N GLU A 86 -1.99 -0.39 11.62
CA GLU A 86 -0.75 -1.16 11.73
C GLU A 86 -0.95 -2.37 12.65
N ARG A 87 -1.56 -2.16 13.82
CA ARG A 87 -1.87 -3.25 14.76
C ARG A 87 -2.77 -4.31 14.14
N ALA A 88 -3.86 -3.91 13.51
CA ALA A 88 -4.78 -4.84 12.86
C ALA A 88 -4.08 -5.62 11.73
N LEU A 89 -3.21 -4.97 10.96
CA LEU A 89 -2.43 -5.63 9.92
C LEU A 89 -1.47 -6.68 10.49
N PHE A 90 -0.80 -6.39 11.61
CA PHE A 90 0.00 -7.40 12.30
C PHE A 90 -0.86 -8.58 12.74
N GLU A 91 -1.98 -8.31 13.42
CA GLU A 91 -2.91 -9.34 13.89
C GLU A 91 -3.37 -10.25 12.74
N ASP A 92 -3.85 -9.66 11.63
CA ASP A 92 -4.33 -10.38 10.44
C ASP A 92 -3.22 -11.29 9.85
N LEU A 93 -1.99 -10.79 9.75
CA LEU A 93 -0.87 -11.56 9.20
C LEU A 93 -0.39 -12.67 10.16
N PHE A 94 -0.42 -12.44 11.47
CA PHE A 94 -0.08 -13.49 12.43
C PHE A 94 -1.15 -14.59 12.44
N GLU A 95 -2.44 -14.24 12.33
CA GLU A 95 -3.54 -15.20 12.18
C GLU A 95 -3.45 -16.01 10.89
N GLU A 96 -2.95 -15.42 9.80
CA GLU A 96 -2.65 -16.12 8.54
C GLU A 96 -1.46 -17.11 8.68
N GLY A 97 -0.74 -17.08 9.80
CA GLY A 97 0.34 -18.03 10.13
C GLY A 97 1.75 -17.51 9.88
N PHE A 98 1.93 -16.23 9.55
CA PHE A 98 3.27 -15.65 9.43
C PHE A 98 3.94 -15.58 10.80
N ARG A 99 5.13 -16.17 10.96
CA ARG A 99 5.88 -16.11 12.24
C ARG A 99 6.67 -14.82 12.44
N ARG A 100 6.95 -14.11 11.36
CA ARG A 100 7.74 -12.86 11.34
C ARG A 100 7.11 -11.91 10.34
N VAL A 101 6.77 -10.72 10.79
CA VAL A 101 6.13 -9.69 9.97
C VAL A 101 6.97 -8.42 10.04
N VAL A 102 7.14 -7.78 8.89
CA VAL A 102 7.76 -6.46 8.70
C VAL A 102 6.76 -5.67 7.86
N ILE A 103 6.48 -4.44 8.28
CA ILE A 103 5.62 -3.46 7.60
C ILE A 103 6.49 -2.28 7.17
#